data_AF-A0A2P5FGT1-F1
#
_entry.id   AF-A0A2P5FGT1-F1
#
_cell.length_a   1.000
_cell.length_b   1.000
_cell.length_c   1.000
_cell.angle_alpha   90.00
_cell.angle_beta   90.00
_cell.angle_gamma   90.00
#
_symmetry.space_group_name_H-M   'P 1'
#
loop_
_entity.id
_entity.type
_entity.pdbx_description
1 polymer ?
#
loop_
_entity_poly.entity_id
_entity_poly.type
_entity_poly.pdbx_seq_one_letter_code
_entity_poly.pdbx_strand_id
1 'polypeptide(L)'
;MATPETVADLNWYADTGATNHVTANLDNLATGVEYNGQERLMVGNGKTLYITHISSNQLMAPSMNKSLKLYNILRVPTIKKSLISISRLTSENNIYVEFHSKFLCC
;
A
#
# COMPACT_ATOMS: atom_id res chain seq x y z
N MET A 1 -15.46 -7.94 27.51
CA MET A 1 -14.02 -7.93 27.20
C MET A 1 -13.79 -6.88 26.14
N ALA A 2 -13.13 -5.77 26.46
CA ALA A 2 -12.73 -4.80 25.45
C ALA A 2 -11.43 -5.31 24.81
N THR A 3 -11.51 -5.81 23.58
CA THR A 3 -10.31 -5.89 22.73
C THR A 3 -9.83 -4.46 22.55
N PRO A 4 -8.54 -4.14 22.77
CA PRO A 4 -8.03 -2.85 22.34
C PRO A 4 -8.20 -2.86 20.84
N GLU A 5 -9.17 -2.09 20.34
CA GLU A 5 -9.22 -1.72 18.93
C GLU A 5 -7.92 -0.95 18.70
N THR A 6 -6.89 -1.66 18.25
CA THR A 6 -5.75 -1.03 17.59
C THR A 6 -6.35 -0.27 16.43
N VAL A 7 -6.55 1.03 16.62
CA VAL A 7 -6.89 1.96 15.55
C VAL A 7 -5.88 1.70 14.44
N ALA A 8 -6.32 1.01 13.40
CA ALA A 8 -5.46 0.66 12.29
C ALA A 8 -5.00 1.99 11.68
N ASP A 9 -3.70 2.18 11.52
CA ASP A 9 -3.18 3.35 10.82
C ASP A 9 -3.67 3.27 9.36
N LEU A 10 -4.65 4.10 9.03
CA LEU A 10 -5.25 4.18 7.70
C LEU A 10 -4.37 4.93 6.71
N ASN A 11 -3.30 5.58 7.19
CA ASN A 11 -2.44 6.38 6.34
C ASN A 11 -1.58 5.50 5.43
N TRP A 12 -1.37 6.01 4.22
CA TRP A 12 -0.44 5.46 3.26
C TRP A 12 0.88 6.20 3.31
N TYR A 13 1.98 5.46 3.33
CA TYR A 13 3.33 6.00 3.35
C TYR A 13 4.02 5.63 2.04
N ALA A 14 4.47 6.65 1.31
CA ALA A 14 5.32 6.47 0.15
C ALA A 14 6.67 5.87 0.56
N ASP A 15 7.07 4.80 -0.11
CA ASP A 15 8.33 4.11 0.13
C ASP A 15 9.02 3.80 -1.21
N THR A 16 10.24 4.31 -1.37
CA THR A 16 11.08 4.07 -2.55
C THR A 16 11.75 2.70 -2.53
N GLY A 17 11.88 2.07 -1.35
CA GLY A 17 12.44 0.73 -1.18
C GLY A 17 11.39 -0.38 -1.27
N ALA A 18 10.10 -0.05 -1.20
CA ALA A 18 9.03 -1.03 -1.35
C ALA A 18 8.85 -1.46 -2.81
N THR A 19 8.75 -2.77 -3.04
CA THR A 19 8.51 -3.36 -4.37
C THR A 19 7.02 -3.49 -4.73
N ASN A 20 6.16 -3.46 -3.70
CA ASN A 20 4.73 -3.67 -3.81
C ASN A 20 3.99 -2.63 -2.96
N HIS A 21 2.77 -2.28 -3.36
CA HIS A 21 1.84 -1.62 -2.45
C HIS A 21 1.37 -2.63 -1.41
N VAL A 22 1.35 -2.27 -0.13
CA VAL A 22 1.01 -3.18 0.97
C VAL A 22 0.09 -2.49 1.96
N THR A 23 -0.91 -3.20 2.49
CA THR A 23 -1.80 -2.70 3.53
C THR A 23 -2.12 -3.80 4.55
N ALA A 24 -2.35 -3.41 5.80
CA ALA A 24 -2.94 -4.29 6.80
C ALA A 24 -4.47 -4.30 6.74
N ASN A 25 -5.07 -3.17 6.34
CA ASN A 25 -6.51 -2.96 6.43
C ASN A 25 -7.24 -3.46 5.17
N LEU A 26 -8.39 -4.11 5.39
CA LEU A 26 -9.40 -4.51 4.41
C LEU A 26 -10.16 -3.31 3.81
N ASP A 27 -10.41 -2.26 4.57
CA ASP A 27 -11.22 -1.11 4.10
C ASP A 27 -10.54 -0.36 2.96
N ASN A 28 -9.21 -0.52 2.85
CA ASN A 28 -8.39 0.00 1.77
C ASN A 28 -8.49 -0.85 0.47
N LEU A 29 -9.26 -1.94 0.45
CA LEU A 29 -9.47 -2.82 -0.71
C LEU A 29 -10.94 -2.76 -1.12
N ALA A 30 -11.29 -1.94 -2.11
CA ALA A 30 -12.67 -1.84 -2.60
C ALA A 30 -13.23 -3.19 -3.12
N THR A 31 -12.36 -4.05 -3.65
CA THR A 31 -12.67 -5.40 -4.17
C THR A 31 -11.44 -6.33 -4.06
N GLY A 32 -11.15 -6.81 -2.85
CA GLY A 32 -10.07 -7.79 -2.64
C GLY A 32 -10.48 -9.22 -3.01
N VAL A 33 -9.59 -9.95 -3.67
CA VAL A 33 -9.72 -11.41 -3.90
C VAL A 33 -8.75 -12.13 -2.96
N GLU A 34 -9.17 -13.25 -2.40
CA GLU A 34 -8.30 -14.11 -1.60
C GLU A 34 -7.06 -14.54 -2.40
N TYR A 35 -5.90 -14.40 -1.77
CA TYR A 35 -4.64 -14.82 -2.34
C TYR A 35 -4.37 -16.29 -1.99
N ASN A 36 -4.40 -17.15 -2.99
CA ASN A 36 -4.16 -18.59 -2.85
C ASN A 36 -2.74 -19.03 -3.26
N GLY A 37 -1.85 -18.06 -3.53
CA GLY A 37 -0.46 -18.36 -3.90
C GLY A 37 0.41 -18.71 -2.69
N GLN A 38 1.61 -19.20 -2.97
CA GLN A 38 2.58 -19.57 -1.92
C GLN A 38 3.58 -18.45 -1.60
N GLU A 39 3.52 -17.34 -2.34
CA GLU A 39 4.47 -16.25 -2.15
C GLU A 39 4.21 -15.54 -0.82
N ARG A 40 5.29 -14.96 -0.28
CA ARG A 40 5.25 -14.22 0.98
C ARG A 40 5.96 -12.90 0.78
N LEU A 41 5.48 -11.88 1.50
CA LEU A 41 6.11 -10.58 1.48
C LEU A 41 7.35 -10.63 2.39
N MET A 42 8.54 -10.45 1.81
CA MET A 42 9.76 -10.25 2.59
C MET A 42 9.88 -8.78 2.99
N VAL A 43 10.12 -8.51 4.27
CA VAL A 43 10.34 -7.15 4.79
C VAL A 43 11.82 -6.92 5.09
N GLY A 44 12.22 -5.65 5.31
CA GLY A 44 13.63 -5.26 5.42
C GLY A 44 14.45 -5.91 6.56
N ASN A 45 13.81 -6.60 7.50
CA ASN A 45 14.48 -7.42 8.53
C ASN A 45 14.64 -8.89 8.14
N GLY A 46 14.40 -9.26 6.88
CA GLY A 46 14.50 -10.62 6.36
C GLY A 46 13.34 -11.55 6.73
N LYS A 47 12.38 -11.11 7.55
CA LYS A 47 11.19 -11.91 7.86
C LYS A 47 10.23 -11.92 6.68
N THR A 48 9.52 -13.03 6.53
CA THR A 48 8.45 -13.19 5.53
C THR A 48 7.08 -13.11 6.19
N LEU A 49 6.15 -12.40 5.58
CA LEU A 49 4.78 -12.21 6.05
C LEU A 49 3.77 -12.80 5.07
N TYR A 50 2.65 -13.31 5.60
CA TYR A 50 1.60 -13.91 4.80
C TYR A 50 0.78 -12.87 4.07
N ILE A 51 0.64 -13.08 2.76
CA ILE A 51 -0.32 -12.35 1.92
C ILE A 51 -1.64 -13.09 2.03
N THR A 52 -2.71 -12.36 2.31
CA THR A 52 -4.05 -12.94 2.44
C THR A 52 -4.94 -12.60 1.27
N HIS A 53 -4.78 -11.41 0.68
CA HIS A 53 -5.60 -10.91 -0.41
C HIS A 53 -4.78 -10.05 -1.35
N ILE A 54 -5.26 -9.91 -2.57
CA ILE A 54 -4.79 -8.92 -3.54
C ILE A 54 -5.99 -8.07 -3.96
N SER A 55 -5.81 -6.75 -4.05
CA SER A 55 -6.79 -5.85 -4.67
C SER A 55 -6.13 -4.81 -5.56
N SER A 56 -6.98 -3.94 -6.11
CA SER A 56 -6.59 -2.64 -6.63
C SER A 56 -7.43 -1.55 -5.94
N ASN A 57 -6.88 -0.35 -5.86
CA ASN A 57 -7.60 0.81 -5.34
C ASN A 57 -7.21 2.07 -6.14
N GLN A 58 -7.86 3.18 -5.85
CA GLN A 58 -7.52 4.49 -6.38
C GLN A 58 -7.34 5.49 -5.25
N LEU A 59 -6.28 6.30 -5.35
CA LEU A 59 -6.01 7.42 -4.46
C LEU A 59 -6.28 8.72 -5.19
N MET A 60 -7.07 9.59 -4.58
CA MET A 60 -7.26 10.93 -5.11
C MET A 60 -6.00 11.75 -4.82
N ALA A 61 -5.41 12.34 -5.86
CA ALA A 61 -4.31 13.29 -5.74
C ALA A 61 -4.87 14.71 -5.95
N PRO A 62 -5.16 15.47 -4.88
CA PRO A 62 -5.83 16.76 -4.99
C PRO A 62 -4.98 17.79 -5.74
N SER A 63 -3.65 17.72 -5.63
CA SER A 63 -2.71 18.61 -6.32
C SER A 63 -2.78 18.50 -7.83
N MET A 64 -3.18 17.34 -8.36
CA MET A 64 -3.24 17.06 -9.79
C MET A 64 -4.66 17.05 -10.36
N ASN A 65 -5.68 17.11 -9.49
CA ASN A 65 -7.06 16.77 -9.82
C ASN A 65 -7.18 15.44 -10.58
N LYS A 66 -6.37 14.44 -10.21
CA LYS A 66 -6.30 13.13 -10.86
C LYS A 66 -6.45 12.01 -9.85
N SER A 67 -7.07 10.92 -10.27
CA SER A 67 -7.12 9.67 -9.52
C SER A 67 -5.92 8.80 -9.90
N LEU A 68 -5.08 8.48 -8.92
CA LEU A 68 -3.93 7.60 -9.07
C LEU A 68 -4.35 6.17 -8.78
N LYS A 69 -4.06 5.27 -9.70
CA LYS A 69 -4.38 3.85 -9.58
C LYS A 69 -3.27 3.14 -8.82
N LEU A 70 -3.67 2.27 -7.91
CA LEU A 70 -2.80 1.34 -7.20
C LEU A 70 -3.21 -0.07 -7.60
N TYR A 71 -2.38 -0.77 -8.35
CA TYR A 71 -2.65 -2.15 -8.76
C TYR A 71 -1.90 -3.15 -7.86
N ASN A 72 -2.46 -4.34 -7.70
CA ASN A 72 -1.84 -5.45 -6.97
C ASN A 72 -1.40 -5.08 -5.53
N ILE A 73 -2.29 -4.41 -4.80
CA ILE A 73 -2.12 -4.11 -3.38
C ILE A 73 -2.15 -5.42 -2.61
N LEU A 74 -1.06 -5.73 -1.91
CA LEU A 74 -0.95 -6.92 -1.08
C LEU A 74 -1.53 -6.66 0.31
N ARG A 75 -2.52 -7.45 0.71
CA ARG A 75 -3.01 -7.43 2.08
C ARG A 75 -2.15 -8.34 2.96
N VAL A 76 -1.44 -7.72 3.90
CA VAL A 76 -0.60 -8.41 4.89
C VAL A 76 -1.04 -7.96 6.29
N PRO A 77 -1.89 -8.73 6.99
CA PRO A 77 -2.50 -8.30 8.25
C PRO A 77 -1.50 -7.96 9.37
N THR A 78 -0.30 -8.53 9.31
CA THR A 78 0.75 -8.33 10.30
C THR A 78 1.68 -7.15 10.01
N ILE A 79 1.50 -6.45 8.89
CA ILE A 79 2.27 -5.24 8.61
C ILE A 79 1.75 -4.09 9.46
N LYS A 80 2.65 -3.19 9.90
CA LYS A 80 2.29 -2.09 10.81
C LYS A 80 1.89 -0.80 10.10
N LYS A 81 2.31 -0.63 8.84
CA LYS A 81 2.07 0.57 8.05
C LYS A 81 1.69 0.17 6.64
N SER A 82 0.74 0.89 6.05
CA SER A 82 0.39 0.73 4.66
C SER A 82 1.41 1.48 3.79
N LEU A 83 2.03 0.80 2.84
CA LEU A 83 3.11 1.34 2.03
C LEU A 83 2.66 1.46 0.57
N ILE A 84 2.96 2.61 -0.05
CA ILE A 84 2.87 2.80 -1.49
C ILE A 84 4.28 2.63 -2.05
N SER A 85 4.44 1.66 -2.94
CA SER A 85 5.67 1.54 -3.73
C SER A 85 5.74 2.67 -4.74
N ILE A 86 6.71 3.57 -4.59
CA ILE A 86 6.88 4.71 -5.51
C ILE A 86 7.15 4.23 -6.93
N SER A 87 8.00 3.21 -7.09
CA SER A 87 8.33 2.67 -8.41
C SER A 87 7.12 2.09 -9.13
N ARG A 88 6.23 1.40 -8.41
CA ARG A 88 4.96 0.95 -8.99
C ARG A 88 4.03 2.11 -9.28
N LEU A 89 3.81 3.02 -8.33
CA LEU A 89 2.91 4.16 -8.49
C LEU A 89 3.22 4.96 -9.76
N THR A 90 4.49 5.29 -9.98
CA THR A 90 4.94 6.06 -11.15
C THR A 90 4.73 5.29 -12.44
N SER A 91 5.10 4.02 -12.49
CA SER A 91 4.94 3.16 -13.66
C SER A 91 3.46 2.90 -14.02
N GLU A 92 2.60 2.73 -13.02
CA GLU A 92 1.17 2.43 -13.17
C GLU A 92 0.36 3.64 -13.67
N ASN A 93 0.83 4.85 -13.38
CA ASN A 93 0.08 6.08 -13.67
C ASN A 93 0.72 6.98 -14.72
N ASN A 94 1.92 6.62 -15.20
CA ASN A 94 2.77 7.43 -16.07
C ASN A 94 3.01 8.83 -15.48
N ILE A 95 3.55 8.86 -14.26
CA ILE A 95 3.85 10.09 -13.51
C ILE A 95 5.27 10.04 -12.96
N TYR A 96 5.78 11.18 -12.51
CA TYR A 96 6.96 11.25 -11.64
C TYR A 96 6.53 11.72 -10.24
N VAL A 97 7.40 11.49 -9.25
CA VAL A 97 7.17 11.92 -7.87
C VAL A 97 8.35 12.79 -7.46
N GLU A 98 8.07 13.96 -6.91
CA GLU A 98 9.05 14.90 -6.39
C GLU A 98 9.07 14.91 -4.86
N PHE A 99 10.27 14.94 -4.30
CA PHE A 99 10.49 15.02 -2.86
C PHE A 99 10.82 16.45 -2.47
N HIS A 100 9.88 17.10 -1.78
CA HIS A 100 10.08 18.42 -1.19
C HIS A 100 10.25 18.28 0.32
N SER A 101 10.89 19.26 0.96
CA SER A 101 11.19 19.22 2.40
C SER A 101 9.95 19.10 3.31
N LYS A 102 8.76 19.39 2.78
CA LYS A 102 7.49 19.40 3.54
C LYS A 102 6.42 18.48 2.97
N PHE A 103 6.55 18.04 1.72
CA PHE A 103 5.51 17.28 1.03
C PHE A 103 6.09 16.46 -0.11
N LEU A 104 5.31 15.50 -0.58
CA LEU A 104 5.53 14.82 -1.85
C LEU A 104 4.60 15.44 -2.89
N CYS A 105 5.12 15.70 -4.09
CA CYS A 105 4.34 16.16 -5.23
C CYS A 105 4.35 15.08 -6.31
N CYS A 106 3.28 15.00 -7.09
CA CYS A 106 3.15 14.17 -8.28
C CYS A 106 2.21 14.85 -9.27
#